data_AF-A0A4Y2UKR6-F1
#
_entry.id   AF-A0A4Y2UKR6-F1
#
_cell.length_a   1.000
_cell.length_b   1.000
_cell.length_c   1.000
_cell.angle_alpha   90.00
_cell.angle_beta   90.00
_cell.angle_gamma   90.00
#
_symmetry.space_group_name_H-M   'P 1'
#
loop_
_entity.id
_entity.type
_entity.pdbx_description
1 polymer ?
#
loop_
_entity_poly.entity_id
_entity_poly.type
_entity_poly.pdbx_seq_one_letter_code
_entity_poly.pdbx_strand_id
1 'polypeptide(L)'
;MFFTDGSKTEMGRGCSYCAFQSGIKVLDWKGKLENFHTVFQAELMGLKEAITRASQGNEITKIWTDSLSSVMILISLIDLSETSSPFSHRIEIF
;
A
#
# COMPACT_ATOMS: atom_id res chain seq x y z
N MET A 1 -6.86 -3.50 9.61
CA MET A 1 -6.21 -4.12 8.44
C MET A 1 -6.48 -3.27 7.22
N PHE A 2 -5.51 -3.17 6.31
CA PHE A 2 -5.64 -2.46 5.04
C PHE A 2 -5.56 -3.48 3.90
N PHE A 3 -6.27 -3.22 2.82
CA PHE A 3 -6.17 -3.93 1.56
C PHE A 3 -5.87 -2.91 0.48
N THR A 4 -4.92 -3.20 -0.39
CA THR A 4 -4.54 -2.31 -1.48
C THR A 4 -4.73 -3.00 -2.81
N ASP A 5 -5.08 -2.22 -3.83
CA ASP A 5 -5.29 -2.72 -5.19
C ASP A 5 -4.93 -1.62 -6.20
N GLY A 6 -4.30 -2.04 -7.30
CA GLY A 6 -4.02 -1.25 -8.48
C GLY A 6 -4.89 -1.71 -9.64
N SER A 7 -5.38 -0.76 -10.43
CA SER A 7 -6.29 -1.04 -11.52
C SER A 7 -5.83 -0.37 -12.80
N LYS A 8 -6.21 -1.00 -13.91
CA LYS A 8 -6.17 -0.42 -15.25
C LYS A 8 -7.56 -0.47 -15.85
N THR A 9 -8.00 0.67 -16.34
CA THR A 9 -9.25 0.83 -17.08
C THR A 9 -8.96 1.52 -18.41
N GLU A 10 -9.96 1.59 -19.29
CA GLU A 10 -9.87 2.41 -20.52
C GLU A 10 -9.64 3.89 -20.21
N MET A 11 -10.15 4.37 -19.06
CA MET A 11 -10.04 5.78 -18.63
C MET A 11 -8.74 6.11 -17.88
N GLY A 12 -7.82 5.15 -17.77
CA GLY A 12 -6.52 5.31 -17.14
C GLY A 12 -6.24 4.29 -16.04
N ARG A 13 -5.29 4.62 -15.18
CA ARG A 13 -4.88 3.76 -14.07
C ARG A 13 -5.28 4.36 -12.74
N GLY A 14 -5.58 3.49 -11.79
CA GLY A 14 -6.01 3.89 -10.46
C GLY A 14 -5.38 3.01 -9.42
N CYS A 15 -5.29 3.52 -8.21
CA CYS A 15 -4.87 2.78 -7.04
C CYS A 15 -5.84 3.07 -5.92
N SER A 16 -5.95 2.16 -4.97
CA SER A 16 -6.79 2.37 -3.81
C SER A 16 -6.29 1.59 -2.62
N TYR A 17 -6.74 2.01 -1.44
CA TYR A 17 -6.76 1.14 -0.29
C TYR A 17 -8.11 1.22 0.42
N CYS A 18 -8.44 0.19 1.16
CA CYS A 18 -9.52 0.22 2.15
C CYS A 18 -9.05 -0.36 3.47
N ALA A 19 -9.54 0.19 4.57
CA ALA A 19 -9.23 -0.28 5.90
C ALA A 19 -10.47 -0.87 6.56
N PHE A 20 -10.28 -2.01 7.22
CA PHE A 20 -11.29 -2.70 8.00
C PHE A 20 -10.88 -2.82 9.46
N GLN A 21 -11.86 -2.69 10.34
CA GLN A 21 -11.77 -2.95 11.77
C GLN A 21 -12.93 -3.88 12.15
N SER A 22 -12.61 -5.03 12.74
CA SER A 22 -13.62 -6.04 13.14
C SER A 22 -14.59 -6.43 12.01
N GLY A 23 -14.08 -6.55 10.78
CA GLY A 23 -14.86 -6.90 9.59
C GLY A 23 -15.68 -5.75 8.98
N ILE A 24 -15.66 -4.57 9.56
CA ILE A 24 -16.38 -3.39 9.08
C ILE A 24 -15.40 -2.46 8.38
N LYS A 25 -15.75 -1.98 7.17
CA LYS A 25 -14.94 -0.97 6.46
C LYS A 25 -15.03 0.36 7.21
N VAL A 26 -13.89 0.89 7.63
CA VAL A 26 -13.79 2.13 8.42
C VAL A 26 -13.17 3.29 7.64
N LEU A 27 -12.42 2.99 6.57
CA LEU A 27 -11.73 3.99 5.76
C LEU A 27 -11.54 3.47 4.33
N ASP A 28 -11.56 4.38 3.36
CA ASP A 28 -11.03 4.10 2.02
C ASP A 28 -10.40 5.34 1.41
N TRP A 29 -9.52 5.09 0.44
CA TRP A 29 -8.85 6.10 -0.35
C TRP A 29 -8.69 5.60 -1.79
N LYS A 30 -8.76 6.54 -2.74
CA LYS A 30 -8.62 6.26 -4.18
C LYS A 30 -7.74 7.33 -4.81
N GLY A 31 -6.78 6.90 -5.60
CA GLY A 31 -5.91 7.76 -6.39
C GLY A 31 -6.05 7.44 -7.87
N LYS A 32 -6.20 8.48 -8.70
CA LYS A 32 -6.10 8.35 -10.16
C LYS A 32 -4.68 8.69 -10.60
N LEU A 33 -4.10 7.86 -11.45
CA LEU A 33 -2.80 8.06 -12.06
C LEU A 33 -2.98 8.46 -13.53
N GLU A 34 -2.00 9.20 -14.07
CA GLU A 34 -1.94 9.52 -15.49
C GLU A 34 -1.84 8.28 -16.37
N ASN A 35 -2.32 8.39 -17.61
CA ASN A 35 -2.43 7.27 -18.55
C ASN A 35 -1.10 6.63 -18.94
N PHE A 36 0.02 7.34 -18.78
CA PHE A 36 1.36 6.82 -19.08
C PHE A 36 1.95 5.95 -17.96
N HIS A 37 1.38 5.98 -16.75
CA HIS A 37 1.85 5.12 -15.66
C HIS A 37 1.62 3.63 -15.96
N THR A 38 2.21 2.73 -15.20
CA THR A 38 1.99 1.27 -15.30
C THR A 38 1.05 0.77 -14.21
N VAL A 39 0.51 -0.45 -14.36
CA VAL A 39 -0.25 -1.10 -13.27
C VAL A 39 0.64 -1.25 -12.05
N PHE A 40 1.90 -1.67 -12.26
CA PHE A 40 2.89 -1.75 -11.20
C PHE A 40 3.06 -0.44 -10.41
N GLN A 41 3.13 0.71 -11.08
CA GLN A 41 3.19 2.01 -10.40
C GLN A 41 1.91 2.32 -9.62
N ALA A 42 0.75 1.89 -10.10
CA ALA A 42 -0.51 2.06 -9.38
C ALA A 42 -0.54 1.17 -8.12
N GLU A 43 -0.19 -0.11 -8.23
CA GLU A 43 -0.05 -1.02 -7.07
C GLU A 43 0.88 -0.44 -6.01
N LEU A 44 2.08 -0.02 -6.43
CA LEU A 44 3.08 0.54 -5.54
C LEU A 44 2.60 1.83 -4.88
N MET A 45 1.85 2.67 -5.59
CA MET A 45 1.26 3.90 -5.04
C MET A 45 0.17 3.58 -3.99
N GLY A 46 -0.69 2.60 -4.27
CA GLY A 46 -1.70 2.14 -3.32
C GLY A 46 -1.07 1.58 -2.04
N LEU A 47 -0.04 0.76 -2.18
CA LEU A 47 0.74 0.21 -1.07
C LEU A 47 1.43 1.32 -0.26
N LYS A 48 2.10 2.27 -0.93
CA LYS A 48 2.76 3.42 -0.28
C LYS A 48 1.77 4.25 0.54
N GLU A 49 0.59 4.53 -0.01
CA GLU A 49 -0.41 5.33 0.71
C GLU A 49 -0.99 4.58 1.91
N ALA A 50 -1.25 3.28 1.78
CA ALA A 50 -1.69 2.45 2.89
C ALA A 50 -0.64 2.39 4.02
N ILE A 51 0.65 2.24 3.69
CA ILE A 51 1.76 2.29 4.65
C ILE A 51 1.81 3.66 5.33
N THR A 52 1.73 4.74 4.57
CA THR A 52 1.74 6.11 5.09
C THR A 52 0.60 6.32 6.10
N ARG A 53 -0.61 5.86 5.75
CA ARG A 53 -1.77 5.95 6.64
C ARG A 53 -1.66 5.05 7.87
N ALA A 54 -1.18 3.83 7.71
CA ALA A 54 -0.95 2.88 8.81
C ALA A 54 0.12 3.41 9.79
N SER A 55 1.14 4.10 9.28
CA SER A 55 2.23 4.67 10.07
C SER A 55 1.78 5.81 11.01
N GLN A 56 0.62 6.42 10.75
CA GLN A 56 0.01 7.42 11.63
C GLN A 56 -0.75 6.78 12.81
N GLY A 57 -0.96 5.46 12.78
CA GLY A 57 -1.64 4.71 13.83
C GLY A 57 -0.69 4.26 14.94
N ASN A 58 -1.27 3.94 16.10
CA ASN A 58 -0.51 3.40 17.24
C ASN A 58 -0.56 1.86 17.34
N GLU A 59 -1.39 1.22 16.52
CA GLU A 59 -1.62 -0.23 16.55
C GLU A 59 -0.85 -0.94 15.45
N ILE A 60 -0.50 -2.21 15.71
CA ILE A 60 0.05 -3.09 14.67
C ILE A 60 -1.02 -3.26 13.58
N THR A 61 -0.66 -2.89 12.37
CA THR A 61 -1.56 -2.83 11.22
C THR A 61 -1.08 -3.78 10.13
N LYS A 62 -1.94 -4.74 9.78
CA LYS A 62 -1.72 -5.64 8.65
C LYS A 62 -2.17 -4.98 7.35
N ILE A 63 -1.35 -5.04 6.31
CA ILE A 63 -1.64 -4.57 4.96
C ILE A 63 -1.58 -5.79 4.03
N TRP A 64 -2.60 -5.95 3.19
CA TRP A 64 -2.73 -7.04 2.22
C TRP A 64 -2.65 -6.47 0.81
N THR A 65 -1.80 -7.06 -0.03
CA THR A 65 -1.67 -6.72 -1.45
C THR A 65 -1.46 -7.98 -2.27
N ASP A 66 -2.04 -8.04 -3.47
CA ASP A 66 -1.79 -9.12 -4.42
C ASP A 66 -0.53 -8.86 -5.29
N SER A 67 0.08 -7.68 -5.16
CA SER A 67 1.22 -7.26 -5.96
C SER A 67 2.55 -7.66 -5.33
N LEU A 68 2.98 -8.91 -5.57
CA LEU A 68 4.28 -9.42 -5.13
C LEU A 68 5.44 -8.49 -5.55
N SER A 69 5.37 -7.93 -6.76
CA SER A 69 6.37 -6.99 -7.27
C SER A 69 6.49 -5.72 -6.43
N SER A 70 5.37 -5.21 -5.88
CA SER A 70 5.36 -4.01 -5.04
C SER A 70 5.98 -4.30 -3.67
N VAL A 71 5.70 -5.47 -3.11
CA VAL A 71 6.31 -5.95 -1.86
C VAL A 71 7.81 -6.11 -2.02
N MET A 72 8.29 -6.70 -3.13
CA MET A 72 9.71 -6.88 -3.38
C MET A 72 10.49 -5.57 -3.46
N ILE A 73 9.93 -4.55 -4.12
CA ILE A 73 10.56 -3.22 -4.15
C ILE A 73 10.60 -2.59 -2.76
N LEU A 74 9.53 -2.72 -1.98
CA LEU A 74 9.52 -2.18 -0.62
C LEU A 74 10.59 -2.83 0.27
N ILE A 75 10.71 -4.17 0.24
CA ILE A 75 11.76 -4.91 0.97
C ILE A 75 13.14 -4.42 0.52
N SER A 76 13.37 -4.33 -0.79
CA SER A 76 14.64 -3.84 -1.35
C SER A 76 14.97 -2.42 -0.87
N LEU A 77 13.97 -1.53 -0.77
CA LEU A 77 14.16 -0.16 -0.27
C LEU A 77 14.48 -0.13 1.23
N ILE A 78 13.88 -1.02 2.02
CA ILE A 78 14.16 -1.15 3.45
C ILE A 78 15.60 -1.64 3.65
N ASP A 79 16.00 -2.69 2.92
CA ASP A 79 17.35 -3.27 2.99
C ASP A 79 18.44 -2.26 2.58
N LEU A 80 18.16 -1.41 1.59
CA LEU A 80 19.07 -0.36 1.14
C LEU A 80 19.22 0.81 2.12
N SER A 81 18.31 0.94 3.10
CA SER A 81 18.25 2.15 3.92
C SER A 81 19.27 2.21 5.06
N GLU A 82 20.01 1.13 5.39
CA GLU A 82 20.87 0.98 6.60
C GLU A 82 20.23 1.42 7.94
N THR A 83 18.95 1.79 7.93
CA THR A 83 18.21 2.21 9.11
C THR A 83 17.41 1.02 9.60
N SER A 84 17.45 0.78 10.90
CA SER A 84 16.34 0.15 11.61
C SER A 84 15.10 1.00 11.33
N SER A 85 14.41 0.69 10.23
CA SER A 85 13.28 1.44 9.72
C SER A 85 12.33 1.81 10.86
N PRO A 86 11.93 3.09 11.03
CA PRO A 86 10.97 3.47 12.07
C PRO A 86 9.58 2.83 11.85
N PHE A 87 9.34 2.24 10.67
CA PHE A 87 8.14 1.48 10.35
C PHE A 87 8.16 0.03 10.88
N SER A 88 9.31 -0.43 11.39
CA SER A 88 9.65 -1.85 11.58
C SER A 88 8.83 -2.59 12.66
N HIS A 89 8.22 -1.91 13.62
CA HIS A 89 7.54 -2.63 14.73
C HIS A 89 6.03 -2.79 14.57
N ARG A 90 5.38 -2.13 13.58
CA ARG A 90 3.92 -1.98 13.58
C ARG A 90 3.23 -2.23 12.25
N ILE A 91 3.95 -2.48 11.17
CA ILE A 91 3.33 -2.77 9.87
C ILE A 91 3.76 -4.17 9.43
N GLU A 92 2.78 -5.02 9.18
CA GLU A 92 2.98 -6.36 8.62
C GLU A 92 2.34 -6.38 7.23
N ILE A 93 3.07 -6.82 6.21
CA ILE A 93 2.60 -6.84 4.82
C ILE A 93 2.48 -8.30 4.37
N PHE A 94 1.32 -8.64 3.81
CA PHE A 94 0.92 -9.97 3.38
C PHE A 94 0.51 -9.99 1.91
#